data_AF-A0A351UV92-F1
#
_entry.id   AF-A0A351UV92-F1
#
_cell.length_a   1.000
_cell.length_b   1.000
_cell.length_c   1.000
_cell.angle_alpha   90.00
_cell.angle_beta   90.00
_cell.angle_gamma   90.00
#
_symmetry.space_group_name_H-M   'P 1'
#
loop_
_entity.id
_entity.type
_entity.pdbx_description
1 polymer ?
#
loop_
_entity_poly.entity_id
_entity_poly.type
_entity_poly.pdbx_seq_one_letter_code
_entity_poly.pdbx_strand_id
1 'polypeptide(L)'
;ALGDLVFVNLPEPGDDVTAGEAFGDVESVKGVSDVYSPVSGVVSEINEELLDAPEMINDAPYDAWFIKVKEVSEAEELLSADEYAAFVESEKE
;
A
#
# COMPACT_ATOMS: atom_id res chain seq x y z
N ALA A 1 -2.28 -4.66 13.97
CA ALA A 1 -1.32 -3.68 13.41
C ALA A 1 0.11 -4.22 13.49
N LEU A 2 0.95 -3.89 12.50
CA LEU A 2 2.28 -4.48 12.27
C LEU A 2 3.38 -3.96 13.22
N GLY A 3 3.23 -2.76 13.77
CA GLY A 3 4.31 -2.10 14.51
C GLY A 3 5.34 -1.50 13.55
N ASP A 4 6.58 -1.41 13.98
CA ASP A 4 7.65 -0.73 13.22
C ASP A 4 8.06 -1.58 12.02
N LEU A 5 7.98 -0.97 10.83
CA LEU A 5 8.36 -1.60 9.56
C LEU A 5 9.87 -1.52 9.39
N VAL A 6 10.44 -2.61 8.90
CA VAL A 6 11.89 -2.77 8.73
C VAL A 6 12.27 -3.08 7.28
N PHE A 7 11.28 -3.38 6.44
CA PHE A 7 11.48 -3.67 5.03
C PHE A 7 10.19 -3.45 4.24
N VAL A 8 10.35 -3.10 2.97
CA VAL A 8 9.27 -3.02 1.98
C VAL A 8 9.76 -3.59 0.66
N ASN A 9 8.89 -4.35 0.01
CA ASN A 9 9.09 -4.85 -1.34
C ASN A 9 8.11 -4.13 -2.27
N LEU A 10 8.65 -3.51 -3.32
CA LEU A 10 7.88 -2.76 -4.31
C LEU A 10 8.11 -3.36 -5.71
N PRO A 11 7.12 -3.26 -6.60
CA PRO A 11 7.26 -3.66 -8.00
C PRO A 11 8.17 -2.67 -8.76
N GLU A 12 8.47 -2.96 -10.02
CA GLU A 12 9.25 -2.05 -10.86
C GLU A 12 8.34 -1.15 -11.72
N PRO A 13 8.76 0.09 -12.06
CA PRO A 13 8.06 0.89 -13.06
C PRO A 13 7.95 0.15 -14.40
N GLY A 14 6.71 -0.04 -14.87
CA GLY A 14 6.39 -0.83 -16.06
C GLY A 14 5.68 -2.14 -15.76
N ASP A 15 5.69 -2.60 -14.51
CA ASP A 15 4.93 -3.80 -14.11
C ASP A 15 3.42 -3.54 -14.11
N ASP A 16 2.65 -4.57 -14.44
CA ASP A 16 1.20 -4.57 -14.32
C ASP A 16 0.79 -4.77 -12.84
N VAL A 17 -0.27 -4.07 -12.43
CA VAL A 17 -0.99 -4.32 -11.16
C VAL A 17 -2.44 -4.64 -11.45
N THR A 18 -3.05 -5.51 -10.63
CA THR A 18 -4.44 -5.93 -10.75
C THR A 18 -5.21 -5.54 -9.48
N ALA A 19 -6.41 -4.99 -9.64
CA ALA A 19 -7.31 -4.71 -8.54
C ALA A 19 -7.57 -5.98 -7.71
N GLY A 20 -7.39 -5.88 -6.39
CA GLY A 20 -7.58 -7.00 -5.45
C GLY A 20 -6.40 -7.97 -5.37
N GLU A 21 -5.32 -7.79 -6.14
CA GLU A 21 -4.11 -8.61 -6.07
C GLU A 21 -2.96 -7.87 -5.37
N ALA A 22 -2.06 -8.64 -4.73
CA ALA A 22 -0.89 -8.09 -4.06
C ALA A 22 0.12 -7.56 -5.09
N PHE A 23 0.60 -6.33 -4.91
CA PHE A 23 1.68 -5.76 -5.73
C PHE A 23 3.04 -5.73 -5.01
N GLY A 24 3.02 -5.88 -3.69
CA GLY A 24 4.20 -5.82 -2.84
C GLY A 24 3.87 -6.28 -1.42
N ASP A 25 4.85 -6.18 -0.53
CA ASP A 25 4.71 -6.60 0.86
C ASP A 25 5.53 -5.70 1.79
N VAL A 26 5.09 -5.60 3.04
CA VAL A 26 5.79 -4.90 4.12
C VAL A 26 6.12 -5.87 5.24
N GLU A 27 7.31 -5.73 5.81
CA GLU A 27 7.77 -6.59 6.90
C GLU A 27 8.08 -5.77 8.15
N SER A 28 7.69 -6.36 9.29
CA SER A 28 8.01 -5.90 10.64
C SER A 28 8.62 -7.06 11.43
N VAL A 29 9.12 -6.76 12.63
CA VAL A 29 9.52 -7.81 13.59
C VAL A 29 8.36 -8.73 14.01
N LYS A 30 7.10 -8.36 13.71
CA LYS A 30 5.90 -9.13 14.05
C LYS A 30 5.40 -10.00 12.89
N GLY A 31 5.94 -9.81 11.68
CA GLY A 31 5.55 -10.56 10.50
C GLY A 31 5.50 -9.73 9.24
N VAL A 32 5.09 -10.40 8.15
CA VAL A 32 4.96 -9.87 6.79
C VAL A 32 3.48 -9.67 6.48
N SER A 33 3.16 -8.61 5.74
CA SER A 33 1.81 -8.33 5.23
C SER A 33 1.89 -7.95 3.77
N ASP A 34 1.04 -8.57 2.96
CA ASP A 34 0.85 -8.17 1.57
C ASP A 34 0.19 -6.78 1.50
N VAL A 35 0.49 -6.07 0.42
CA VAL A 35 -0.15 -4.80 0.05
C VAL A 35 -0.86 -4.99 -1.28
N TYR A 36 -2.19 -4.83 -1.26
CA TYR A 36 -3.06 -5.10 -2.40
C TYR A 36 -3.33 -3.82 -3.20
N SER A 37 -3.38 -3.96 -4.53
CA SER A 37 -3.69 -2.84 -5.40
C SER A 37 -5.19 -2.57 -5.41
N PRO A 38 -5.64 -1.31 -5.21
CA PRO A 38 -7.05 -0.96 -5.35
C PRO A 38 -7.47 -0.79 -6.82
N VAL A 39 -6.53 -0.86 -7.78
CA VAL A 39 -6.75 -0.60 -9.20
C VAL A 39 -5.99 -1.56 -10.10
N SER A 40 -6.50 -1.80 -11.30
CA SER A 40 -5.75 -2.46 -12.39
C SER A 40 -5.12 -1.41 -13.29
N GLY A 41 -3.84 -1.58 -13.65
CA GLY A 41 -3.09 -0.64 -14.49
C GLY A 41 -1.60 -0.95 -14.54
N VAL A 42 -0.78 0.05 -14.86
CA VAL A 42 0.68 -0.10 -14.98
C VAL A 42 1.39 0.80 -13.98
N VAL A 43 2.38 0.28 -13.27
CA VAL A 43 3.23 1.07 -12.38
C VAL A 43 3.99 2.11 -13.20
N SER A 44 3.86 3.38 -12.83
CA SER A 44 4.54 4.50 -13.47
C SER A 44 5.74 5.00 -12.66
N GLU A 45 5.68 4.87 -11.34
CA GLU A 45 6.71 5.36 -10.41
C GLU A 45 6.58 4.58 -9.11
N ILE A 46 7.71 4.38 -8.43
CA ILE A 46 7.77 3.86 -7.06
C ILE A 46 8.46 4.87 -6.16
N ASN A 47 8.18 4.82 -4.86
CA ASN A 47 8.89 5.64 -3.89
C ASN A 47 10.17 4.93 -3.44
N GLU A 48 11.26 5.20 -4.16
CA GLU A 48 12.56 4.59 -3.89
C GLU A 48 13.08 4.92 -2.48
N GLU A 49 12.65 6.03 -1.85
CA GLU A 49 13.06 6.38 -0.48
C GLU A 49 12.65 5.32 0.54
N LEU A 50 11.55 4.60 0.31
CA LEU A 50 11.08 3.57 1.23
C LEU A 50 11.97 2.32 1.25
N LEU A 51 12.76 2.09 0.19
CA LEU A 51 13.70 0.97 0.14
C LEU A 51 14.85 1.14 1.13
N ASP A 52 15.24 2.39 1.41
CA ASP A 52 16.28 2.74 2.36
C ASP A 52 15.71 3.17 3.74
N ALA A 53 14.46 3.67 3.77
CA ALA A 53 13.80 4.19 4.97
C ALA A 53 12.33 3.70 5.11
N PRO A 54 12.10 2.38 5.28
CA PRO A 54 10.74 1.81 5.39
C PRO A 54 9.96 2.33 6.61
N GLU A 55 10.65 2.80 7.65
CA GLU A 55 10.03 3.40 8.85
C GLU A 55 9.21 4.67 8.55
N MET A 56 9.47 5.34 7.42
CA MET A 56 8.68 6.51 6.99
C MET A 56 7.18 6.18 6.85
N ILE A 57 6.85 4.93 6.51
CA ILE A 57 5.46 4.45 6.43
C ILE A 57 4.78 4.53 7.80
N ASN A 58 5.51 4.31 8.90
CA ASN A 58 4.95 4.44 10.25
C ASN A 58 4.72 5.91 10.64
N ASP A 59 5.66 6.79 10.28
CA ASP A 59 5.66 8.19 10.72
C ASP A 59 4.68 9.07 9.92
N ALA A 60 4.63 8.88 8.60
CA ALA A 60 3.83 9.70 7.69
C ALA A 60 3.19 8.84 6.58
N PRO A 61 2.27 7.91 6.91
CA PRO A 61 1.75 6.89 5.98
C PRO A 61 1.09 7.45 4.71
N TYR A 62 0.56 8.67 4.76
CA TYR A 62 -0.06 9.31 3.59
C TYR A 62 0.95 10.05 2.69
N ASP A 63 2.11 10.43 3.24
CA ASP A 63 3.21 11.05 2.48
C ASP A 63 4.20 9.98 1.97
N ALA A 64 4.34 8.87 2.70
CA ALA A 64 5.11 7.68 2.36
C ALA A 64 4.34 6.79 1.36
N TRP A 65 4.01 7.34 0.18
CA TRP A 65 3.32 6.62 -0.90
C TRP A 65 4.19 5.46 -1.42
N PHE A 66 3.56 4.39 -1.93
CA PHE A 66 4.24 3.18 -2.39
C PHE A 66 4.52 3.22 -3.89
N ILE A 67 3.45 3.30 -4.69
CA ILE A 67 3.48 3.30 -6.15
C ILE A 67 2.52 4.35 -6.72
N LYS A 68 2.79 4.81 -7.95
CA LYS A 68 1.83 5.55 -8.78
C LYS A 68 1.46 4.70 -9.97
N VAL A 69 0.17 4.60 -10.27
CA VAL A 69 -0.36 3.77 -11.36
C VAL A 69 -0.88 4.66 -12.50
N LYS A 70 -0.53 4.31 -13.74
CA LYS A 70 -1.05 4.91 -14.98
C LYS A 70 -1.91 3.89 -15.73
N GLU A 71 -2.61 4.38 -16.75
CA GLU A 71 -3.44 3.53 -17.64
C GLU A 71 -4.47 2.71 -16.85
N VAL A 72 -5.02 3.30 -15.79
CA VAL A 72 -6.00 2.67 -14.91
C VAL A 72 -7.21 2.22 -15.71
N SER A 73 -7.50 0.92 -15.65
CA SER A 73 -8.56 0.27 -16.41
C SER A 73 -9.72 -0.20 -15.54
N GLU A 74 -9.45 -0.47 -14.27
CA GLU A 74 -10.42 -0.96 -13.28
C GLU A 74 -10.04 -0.44 -11.89
N ALA A 75 -11.04 -0.29 -11.02
CA ALA A 75 -10.87 0.10 -9.63
C ALA A 75 -11.85 -0.70 -8.76
N GLU A 76 -11.43 -1.09 -7.57
CA GLU A 76 -12.33 -1.65 -6.57
C GLU A 76 -13.34 -0.61 -6.09
N GLU A 77 -14.44 -1.10 -5.49
CA GLU A 77 -15.36 -0.24 -4.77
C GLU A 77 -14.71 0.19 -3.44
N LEU A 78 -14.26 1.44 -3.38
CA LEU A 78 -13.56 2.00 -2.22
C LEU A 78 -14.52 2.74 -1.29
N LEU A 79 -14.22 2.66 -0.01
CA LEU A 79 -14.91 3.44 1.02
C LEU A 79 -14.48 4.90 0.97
N SER A 80 -15.41 5.80 1.26
CA SER A 80 -15.08 7.19 1.60
C SER A 80 -14.34 7.27 2.93
N ALA A 81 -13.73 8.42 3.20
CA ALA A 81 -13.00 8.65 4.46
C ALA A 81 -13.89 8.44 5.71
N ASP A 82 -15.14 8.91 5.67
CA ASP A 82 -16.09 8.75 6.79
C ASP A 82 -16.51 7.29 6.97
N GLU A 83 -16.75 6.57 5.86
CA GLU A 83 -17.09 5.14 5.89
C GLU A 83 -15.94 4.29 6.43
N TYR A 84 -14.70 4.58 6.00
CA TYR A 84 -13.52 3.87 6.50
C TYR A 84 -13.26 4.15 7.98
N ALA A 85 -13.47 5.39 8.44
CA ALA A 85 -13.35 5.74 9.86
C ALA A 85 -14.35 4.95 10.72
N ALA A 86 -15.61 4.84 10.27
CA ALA A 86 -16.63 4.05 10.95
C ALA A 86 -16.29 2.54 10.96
N PHE A 87 -15.78 2.01 9.85
CA PHE A 87 -15.32 0.62 9.77
C PHE A 87 -14.20 0.32 10.78
N VAL A 88 -13.17 1.16 10.83
CA VAL A 88 -12.05 1.01 11.78
C VAL A 88 -12.50 1.14 13.23
N GLU A 89 -13.51 1.95 13.53
CA GLU A 89 -14.10 2.03 14.87
C GLU A 89 -14.79 0.72 15.26
N SER A 90 -15.54 0.10 14.34
CA SER A 90 -16.22 -1.18 14.61
C SER A 90 -15.26 -2.37 14.82
N GLU A 91 -14.06 -2.32 14.23
CA GLU A 91 -13.05 -3.39 14.37
C GLU A 91 -12.21 -3.27 15.67
N LYS A 92 -12.41 -2.22 16.48
CA LYS A 92 -11.70 -2.04 17.76
C LYS A 92 -12.39 -2.73 18.96
N GLU A 93 -13.62 -3.20 18.78
CA GLU A 93 -14.39 -3.94 19.79
C GLU A 93 -14.03 -5.44 19.81
#